data_AF-A0A178DXK1-F1
#
_entry.id   AF-A0A178DXK1-F1
#
_cell.length_a   1.000
_cell.length_b   1.000
_cell.length_c   1.000
_cell.angle_alpha   90.00
_cell.angle_beta   90.00
_cell.angle_gamma   90.00
#
_symmetry.space_group_name_H-M   'P 1'
#
loop_
_entity.id
_entity.type
_entity.pdbx_description
1 polymer ?
#
loop_
_entity_poly.entity_id
_entity_poly.type
_entity_poly.pdbx_seq_one_letter_code
_entity_poly.pdbx_strand_id
1 'polypeptide(L)'
;MKYSGLYLIPNPTTTLDTAIALVSTLVQNLETTYPTATRHSPWTLSYRVFRDTIPRDHTPSADADGKPRPFPHTYQSILHHSTYSPSRAYICTQPPGDPGRGTVAAIPLRQQDAYAALVRYQEAALWAPRHVLSVTGGTTYTVGLCTIQIAELRATREGPQSAAVQSPGVVVSISVEIGGGEDADESTANGRAGSGALGNGVEDAEDEAMQVEYAQAVIREAWGKVKEGKDLGRSEIKEVMMKLGRETETKETDAAVRMWCEVLRLRG
;
A
#
# COMPACT_ATOMS: atom_id res chain seq x y z
N MET A 1 -14.70 -7.10 5.80
CA MET A 1 -13.32 -7.01 5.28
C MET A 1 -13.10 -5.64 4.63
N LYS A 2 -11.94 -5.01 4.78
CA LYS A 2 -11.62 -3.73 4.11
C LYS A 2 -10.90 -3.99 2.80
N TYR A 3 -11.45 -3.49 1.69
CA TYR A 3 -10.79 -3.46 0.39
C TYR A 3 -10.18 -2.08 0.13
N SER A 4 -8.98 -2.00 -0.47
CA SER A 4 -8.27 -0.73 -0.66
C SER A 4 -7.67 -0.57 -2.06
N GLY A 5 -7.63 0.66 -2.52
CA GLY A 5 -6.86 1.12 -3.67
C GLY A 5 -5.92 2.24 -3.25
N LEU A 6 -4.77 2.32 -3.93
CA LEU A 6 -3.73 3.28 -3.62
C LEU A 6 -3.26 3.98 -4.88
N TYR A 7 -3.24 5.30 -4.82
CA TYR A 7 -2.82 6.19 -5.89
C TYR A 7 -1.56 6.94 -5.45
N LEU A 8 -0.53 6.94 -6.30
CA LEU A 8 0.66 7.77 -6.14
C LEU A 8 0.70 8.79 -7.28
N ILE A 9 0.62 10.06 -6.91
CA ILE A 9 0.75 11.21 -7.81
C ILE A 9 2.22 11.63 -7.80
N PRO A 10 2.99 11.39 -8.88
CA PRO A 10 4.42 11.69 -8.89
C PRO A 10 4.67 13.19 -8.86
N ASN A 11 5.65 13.60 -8.06
CA ASN A 11 6.12 14.99 -8.02
C ASN A 11 7.45 15.12 -8.78
N PRO A 12 7.43 15.53 -10.06
CA PRO A 12 8.64 15.55 -10.90
C PRO A 12 9.67 16.60 -10.46
N THR A 13 9.25 17.66 -9.77
CA THR A 13 10.16 18.68 -9.24
C THR A 13 10.89 18.18 -7.99
N THR A 14 10.39 17.12 -7.35
CA THR A 14 10.86 16.57 -6.07
C THR A 14 10.83 17.57 -4.90
N THR A 15 10.25 18.76 -5.10
CA THR A 15 10.16 19.83 -4.09
C THR A 15 9.03 19.55 -3.12
N LEU A 16 9.32 19.69 -1.83
CA LEU A 16 8.34 19.40 -0.78
C LEU A 16 7.11 20.34 -0.86
N ASP A 17 7.33 21.63 -1.12
CA ASP A 17 6.24 22.62 -1.15
C ASP A 17 5.18 22.31 -2.21
N THR A 18 5.61 21.80 -3.36
CA THR A 18 4.70 21.39 -4.45
C THR A 18 3.80 20.24 -4.01
N ALA A 19 4.34 19.26 -3.28
CA ALA A 19 3.55 18.15 -2.75
C ALA A 19 2.58 18.61 -1.64
N ILE A 20 3.01 19.51 -0.76
CA ILE A 20 2.15 20.09 0.29
C ILE A 20 0.99 20.90 -0.32
N ALA A 21 1.27 21.73 -1.33
CA ALA A 21 0.25 22.48 -2.05
C ALA A 21 -0.75 21.55 -2.74
N LEU A 22 -0.27 20.45 -3.31
CA LEU A 22 -1.12 19.43 -3.93
C LEU A 22 -2.00 18.71 -2.90
N VAL A 23 -1.45 18.29 -1.75
CA VAL A 23 -2.25 17.74 -0.64
C VAL A 23 -3.35 18.71 -0.23
N SER A 24 -3.01 19.98 -0.05
CA SER A 24 -3.97 21.02 0.37
C SER A 24 -5.10 21.17 -0.66
N THR A 25 -4.76 21.14 -1.95
CA THR A 25 -5.72 21.21 -3.06
C THR A 25 -6.66 20.00 -3.09
N LEU A 26 -6.13 18.79 -2.88
CA LEU A 26 -6.91 17.55 -2.85
C LEU A 26 -7.84 17.50 -1.64
N VAL A 27 -7.34 17.90 -0.47
CA VAL A 27 -8.13 17.98 0.77
C VAL A 27 -9.27 18.98 0.63
N GLN A 28 -8.98 20.19 0.14
CA GLN A 28 -10.01 21.19 -0.10
C GLN A 28 -11.07 20.68 -1.08
N ASN A 29 -10.66 20.00 -2.15
CA ASN A 29 -11.60 19.43 -3.11
C ASN A 29 -12.49 18.37 -2.47
N LEU A 30 -11.91 17.46 -1.69
CA LEU A 30 -12.64 16.42 -0.99
C LEU A 30 -13.70 17.05 -0.07
N GLU A 31 -13.33 18.05 0.73
CA GLU A 31 -14.26 18.73 1.64
C GLU A 31 -15.38 19.47 0.88
N THR A 32 -15.08 20.05 -0.29
CA THR A 32 -16.12 20.70 -1.13
C THR A 32 -17.04 19.71 -1.83
N THR A 33 -16.50 18.59 -2.33
CA THR A 33 -17.26 17.57 -3.06
C THR A 33 -18.11 16.72 -2.13
N TYR A 34 -17.66 16.54 -0.88
CA TYR A 34 -18.32 15.73 0.13
C TYR A 34 -18.60 16.53 1.40
N PRO A 35 -19.73 17.28 1.44
CA PRO A 35 -20.08 18.10 2.61
C PRO A 35 -20.26 17.30 3.92
N THR A 36 -20.51 16.00 3.81
CA THR A 36 -20.64 15.07 4.95
C THR A 36 -19.33 14.40 5.35
N ALA A 37 -18.20 14.80 4.75
CA ALA A 37 -16.89 14.24 5.06
C ALA A 37 -16.52 14.49 6.53
N THR A 38 -16.20 13.42 7.26
CA THR A 38 -15.75 13.52 8.65
C THR A 38 -14.24 13.31 8.71
N ARG A 39 -13.51 14.27 9.28
CA ARG A 39 -12.05 14.18 9.45
C ARG A 39 -11.70 13.40 10.72
N HIS A 40 -10.71 12.51 10.61
CA HIS A 40 -10.21 11.67 11.70
C HIS A 40 -8.80 12.06 12.14
N SER A 41 -8.29 11.35 13.16
CA SER A 41 -6.91 11.50 13.65
C SER A 41 -5.90 11.32 12.51
N PRO A 42 -4.79 12.08 12.53
CA PRO A 42 -3.76 11.95 11.52
C PRO A 42 -3.09 10.57 11.58
N TRP A 43 -2.49 10.17 10.46
CA TRP A 43 -1.76 8.91 10.34
C TRP A 43 -0.32 9.16 9.91
N THR A 44 0.53 8.16 10.17
CA THR A 44 1.95 8.18 9.80
C THR A 44 2.33 6.89 9.10
N LEU A 45 3.40 6.99 8.31
CA LEU A 45 4.00 5.87 7.61
C LEU A 45 5.52 5.98 7.62
N SER A 46 6.19 4.86 7.83
CA SER A 46 7.64 4.71 7.68
C SER A 46 7.90 3.54 6.76
N TYR A 47 8.69 3.77 5.72
CA TYR A 47 8.99 2.77 4.71
C TYR A 47 10.47 2.77 4.37
N ARG A 48 11.10 1.61 4.45
CA ARG A 48 12.46 1.36 3.96
C ARG A 48 12.41 0.22 2.96
N VAL A 49 13.18 0.32 1.90
CA VAL A 49 13.31 -0.75 0.92
C VAL A 49 14.76 -1.07 0.62
N PHE A 50 15.03 -2.38 0.58
CA PHE A 50 16.28 -2.99 0.19
C PHE A 50 16.05 -3.79 -1.09
N ARG A 51 17.06 -3.81 -1.94
CA ARG A 51 17.09 -4.57 -3.19
C ARG A 51 18.21 -5.58 -3.12
N ASP A 52 17.99 -6.78 -3.63
CA ASP A 52 19.06 -7.78 -3.68
C ASP A 52 20.26 -7.30 -4.51
N THR A 53 21.44 -7.81 -4.15
CA THR A 53 22.67 -7.61 -4.93
C THR A 53 22.71 -8.59 -6.10
N ILE A 54 23.25 -8.14 -7.24
CA ILE A 54 23.40 -9.02 -8.41
C ILE A 54 24.50 -10.04 -8.09
N PRO A 55 24.25 -11.36 -8.23
CA PRO A 55 25.27 -12.38 -8.05
C PRO A 55 26.47 -12.16 -8.98
N ARG A 56 27.68 -12.44 -8.50
CA ARG A 56 28.93 -12.19 -9.26
C ARG A 56 29.04 -13.00 -10.54
N ASP A 57 28.38 -14.15 -10.58
CA ASP A 57 28.30 -15.10 -11.69
C ASP A 57 27.10 -14.83 -12.62
N HIS A 58 26.31 -13.79 -12.36
CA HIS A 58 25.18 -13.46 -13.21
C HIS A 58 25.64 -12.96 -14.59
N THR A 59 25.33 -13.74 -15.62
CA THR A 59 25.47 -13.33 -17.03
C THR A 59 24.13 -12.78 -17.55
N PRO A 60 24.07 -11.53 -18.03
CA PRO A 60 22.83 -10.96 -18.56
C PRO A 60 22.33 -11.78 -19.75
N SER A 61 21.08 -12.26 -19.69
CA SER A 61 20.43 -12.87 -20.85
C SER A 61 20.05 -11.79 -21.86
N ALA A 62 20.24 -12.03 -23.16
CA ALA A 62 19.72 -11.16 -24.20
C ALA A 62 18.23 -11.44 -24.48
N ASP A 63 17.47 -10.42 -24.86
CA ASP A 63 16.14 -10.57 -25.43
C ASP A 63 16.17 -10.97 -26.91
N ALA A 64 15.00 -11.05 -27.55
CA ALA A 64 14.88 -11.44 -28.96
C ALA A 64 15.59 -10.45 -29.91
N ASP A 65 15.79 -9.20 -29.48
CA ASP A 65 16.48 -8.15 -30.22
C ASP A 65 17.97 -8.07 -29.87
N GLY A 66 18.48 -9.00 -29.05
CA GLY A 66 19.87 -9.01 -28.60
C GLY A 66 20.18 -8.02 -27.47
N LYS A 67 19.19 -7.31 -26.90
CA LYS A 67 19.41 -6.36 -25.82
C LYS A 67 19.48 -7.08 -24.47
N PRO A 68 20.40 -6.69 -23.57
CA PRO A 68 20.51 -7.31 -22.26
C PRO A 68 19.24 -7.06 -21.43
N ARG A 69 18.64 -8.13 -20.92
CA ARG A 69 17.51 -8.05 -20.00
C ARG A 69 18.00 -7.56 -18.62
N PRO A 70 17.32 -6.59 -17.99
CA PRO A 70 17.63 -6.19 -16.62
C PRO A 70 17.55 -7.37 -15.65
N PHE A 71 18.42 -7.37 -14.64
CA PHE A 71 18.38 -8.39 -13.59
C PHE A 71 17.03 -8.32 -12.83
N PRO A 72 16.32 -9.45 -12.68
CA PRO A 72 15.03 -9.50 -12.00
C PRO A 72 15.24 -9.44 -10.47
N HIS A 73 15.29 -8.23 -9.93
CA HIS A 73 15.56 -7.99 -8.52
C HIS A 73 14.44 -8.44 -7.57
N THR A 74 14.84 -9.02 -6.44
CA THR A 74 14.00 -9.21 -5.25
C THR A 74 14.06 -7.96 -4.36
N TYR A 75 12.93 -7.62 -3.74
CA TYR A 75 12.85 -6.49 -2.82
C TYR A 75 12.45 -6.95 -1.43
N GLN A 76 13.09 -6.39 -0.42
CA GLN A 76 12.68 -6.52 0.97
C GLN A 76 12.31 -5.14 1.50
N SER A 77 11.06 -4.98 1.88
CA SER A 77 10.51 -3.73 2.39
C SER A 77 10.19 -3.85 3.88
N ILE A 78 10.42 -2.77 4.62
CA ILE A 78 10.01 -2.63 6.02
C ILE A 78 9.01 -1.48 6.06
N LEU A 79 7.76 -1.77 6.41
CA LEU A 79 6.65 -0.83 6.41
C LEU A 79 6.03 -0.75 7.80
N HIS A 80 5.96 0.44 8.38
CA HIS A 80 5.04 0.74 9.48
C HIS A 80 3.98 1.71 8.97
N HIS A 81 2.72 1.41 9.25
CA HIS A 81 1.58 2.26 8.93
C HIS A 81 0.64 2.31 10.13
N SER A 82 0.44 3.50 10.70
CA SER A 82 -0.17 3.65 12.03
C SER A 82 -1.63 3.20 12.11
N THR A 83 -2.34 3.15 10.97
CA THR A 83 -3.74 2.70 10.91
C THR A 83 -3.91 1.19 10.81
N TYR A 84 -2.86 0.43 10.47
CA TYR A 84 -2.91 -1.04 10.50
C TYR A 84 -2.51 -1.58 11.86
N SER A 85 -1.46 -1.00 12.46
CA SER A 85 -1.09 -1.32 13.83
C SER A 85 -0.26 -0.20 14.44
N PRO A 86 -0.53 0.23 15.67
CA PRO A 86 0.28 1.23 16.35
C PRO A 86 1.61 0.68 16.88
N SER A 87 1.80 -0.64 16.89
CA SER A 87 2.92 -1.29 17.59
C SER A 87 3.68 -2.33 16.75
N ARG A 88 3.37 -2.45 15.45
CA ARG A 88 3.99 -3.43 14.55
C ARG A 88 4.53 -2.77 13.29
N ALA A 89 5.70 -3.23 12.86
CA ALA A 89 6.20 -3.01 11.51
C ALA A 89 6.10 -4.33 10.72
N TYR A 90 5.93 -4.22 9.42
CA TYR A 90 5.74 -5.33 8.50
C TYR A 90 6.95 -5.45 7.57
N ILE A 91 7.54 -6.64 7.50
CA ILE A 91 8.59 -6.99 6.56
C ILE A 91 7.91 -7.69 5.39
N CYS A 92 8.03 -7.12 4.19
CA CYS A 92 7.47 -7.67 2.96
C CYS A 92 8.61 -8.05 2.01
N THR A 93 8.75 -9.33 1.68
CA THR A 93 9.72 -9.81 0.69
C THR A 93 9.00 -10.14 -0.62
N GLN A 94 9.28 -9.38 -1.67
CA GLN A 94 8.64 -9.51 -2.98
C GLN A 94 9.62 -10.10 -3.99
N PRO A 95 9.41 -11.36 -4.44
CA PRO A 95 10.22 -11.96 -5.49
C PRO A 95 10.01 -11.24 -6.83
N PRO A 96 10.93 -11.41 -7.79
CA PRO A 96 10.72 -10.88 -9.13
C PRO A 96 9.50 -11.50 -9.82
N GLY A 97 8.89 -10.73 -10.72
CA GLY A 97 7.85 -11.22 -11.63
C GLY A 97 6.42 -11.23 -11.08
N ASP A 98 6.22 -11.25 -9.76
CA ASP A 98 4.88 -11.17 -9.16
C ASP A 98 4.85 -10.32 -7.88
N PRO A 99 4.44 -9.04 -7.96
CA PRO A 99 4.34 -8.18 -6.78
C PRO A 99 3.25 -8.63 -5.79
N GLY A 100 2.29 -9.45 -6.22
CA GLY A 100 1.21 -9.99 -5.39
C GLY A 100 1.63 -11.19 -4.53
N ARG A 101 2.74 -11.86 -4.85
CA ARG A 101 3.19 -13.09 -4.15
C ARG A 101 4.18 -12.83 -3.00
N GLY A 102 4.27 -11.59 -2.52
CA GLY A 102 5.18 -11.24 -1.44
C GLY A 102 4.88 -12.00 -0.14
N THR A 103 5.92 -12.39 0.60
CA THR A 103 5.75 -12.91 1.97
C THR A 103 5.77 -11.73 2.93
N VAL A 104 4.77 -11.65 3.82
CA VAL A 104 4.67 -10.60 4.83
C VAL A 104 4.88 -11.23 6.20
N ALA A 105 5.71 -10.60 7.02
CA ALA A 105 5.92 -10.95 8.41
C ALA A 105 5.80 -9.69 9.28
N ALA A 106 5.26 -9.80 10.49
CA ALA A 106 5.17 -8.67 11.41
C ALA A 106 6.22 -8.78 12.52
N ILE A 107 6.86 -7.66 12.85
CA ILE A 107 7.77 -7.50 13.98
C ILE A 107 7.28 -6.35 14.89
N PRO A 108 7.64 -6.33 16.18
CA PRO A 108 7.40 -5.18 17.04
C PRO A 108 8.02 -3.90 16.45
N LEU A 109 7.27 -2.79 16.46
CA LEU A 109 7.70 -1.50 15.91
C LEU A 109 9.05 -1.03 16.49
N ARG A 110 9.26 -1.23 17.80
CA ARG A 110 10.54 -0.91 18.47
C ARG A 110 11.76 -1.64 17.93
N GLN A 111 11.58 -2.73 17.17
CA GLN A 111 12.66 -3.49 16.54
C GLN A 111 12.92 -3.08 15.09
N GLN A 112 12.10 -2.19 14.51
CA GLN A 112 12.18 -1.81 13.11
C GLN A 112 13.57 -1.27 12.72
N ASP A 113 14.14 -0.37 13.54
CA ASP A 113 15.45 0.23 13.26
C ASP A 113 16.60 -0.78 13.45
N ALA A 114 16.51 -1.62 14.48
CA ALA A 114 17.51 -2.67 14.71
C ALA A 114 17.52 -3.70 13.56
N TYR A 115 16.34 -4.09 13.07
CA TYR A 115 16.22 -4.98 11.91
C TYR A 115 16.76 -4.32 10.64
N ALA A 116 16.41 -3.07 10.37
CA ALA A 116 16.94 -2.34 9.21
C ALA A 116 18.48 -2.18 9.26
N ALA A 117 19.05 -1.97 10.45
CA ALA A 117 20.49 -1.92 10.66
C ALA A 117 21.15 -3.29 10.41
N LEU A 118 20.53 -4.38 10.86
CA LEU A 118 21.00 -5.73 10.59
C LEU A 118 21.06 -6.00 9.07
N VAL A 119 19.97 -5.74 8.35
CA VAL A 119 19.93 -5.92 6.88
C VAL A 119 20.99 -5.06 6.18
N ARG A 120 21.15 -3.81 6.61
CA ARG A 120 22.11 -2.88 6.02
C ARG A 120 23.57 -3.27 6.25
N TYR A 121 23.92 -3.64 7.47
CA TYR A 121 25.33 -3.74 7.86
C TYR A 121 25.83 -5.19 7.91
N GLN A 122 25.00 -6.11 8.39
CA GLN A 122 25.36 -7.53 8.52
C GLN A 122 25.02 -8.31 7.24
N GLU A 123 23.98 -7.90 6.52
CA GLU A 123 23.55 -8.55 5.27
C GLU A 123 23.84 -7.71 4.01
N ALA A 124 24.80 -6.76 4.10
CA ALA A 124 25.16 -5.87 3.00
C ALA A 124 25.60 -6.60 1.71
N ALA A 125 26.07 -7.84 1.84
CA ALA A 125 26.44 -8.69 0.71
C ALA A 125 25.23 -9.17 -0.08
N LEU A 126 24.06 -9.28 0.55
CA LEU A 126 22.80 -9.75 -0.04
C LEU A 126 21.87 -8.59 -0.40
N TRP A 127 21.91 -7.51 0.37
CA TRP A 127 20.95 -6.42 0.29
C TRP A 127 21.62 -5.05 0.16
N ALA A 128 21.16 -4.28 -0.83
CA ALA A 128 21.52 -2.90 -1.03
C ALA A 128 20.35 -1.97 -0.63
N PRO A 129 20.57 -0.97 0.24
CA PRO A 129 19.54 0.01 0.57
C PRO A 129 19.16 0.84 -0.66
N ARG A 130 17.87 1.14 -0.82
CA ARG A 130 17.35 1.90 -1.97
C ARG A 130 16.80 3.26 -1.57
N HIS A 131 15.68 3.29 -0.86
CA HIS A 131 14.99 4.52 -0.50
C HIS A 131 14.39 4.40 0.90
N VAL A 132 14.30 5.54 1.59
CA VAL A 132 13.62 5.69 2.87
C VAL A 132 12.56 6.77 2.71
N LEU A 133 11.31 6.35 2.86
CA LEU A 133 10.12 7.17 2.64
C LEU A 133 9.33 7.28 3.95
N SER A 134 8.68 8.42 4.14
CA SER A 134 7.85 8.65 5.32
C SER A 134 6.67 9.56 5.04
N VAL A 135 5.64 9.41 5.86
CA VAL A 135 4.51 10.31 6.03
C VAL A 135 4.48 10.71 7.50
N THR A 136 4.56 12.02 7.78
CA THR A 136 4.62 12.53 9.15
C THR A 136 3.27 13.01 9.69
N GLY A 137 2.30 13.33 8.82
CA GLY A 137 1.03 13.94 9.22
C GLY A 137 -0.04 13.79 8.16
N GLY A 138 -0.31 12.55 7.73
CA GLY A 138 -1.36 12.27 6.76
C GLY A 138 -2.75 12.59 7.32
N THR A 139 -3.67 12.99 6.45
CA THR A 139 -5.06 13.25 6.80
C THR A 139 -5.94 12.04 6.48
N THR A 140 -7.00 11.84 7.25
CA THR A 140 -7.98 10.76 7.03
C THR A 140 -9.39 11.35 7.08
N TYR A 141 -10.20 10.96 6.10
CA TYR A 141 -11.59 11.35 5.96
C TYR A 141 -12.46 10.11 5.79
N THR A 142 -13.64 10.11 6.39
CA THR A 142 -14.70 9.14 6.08
C THR A 142 -15.78 9.84 5.29
N VAL A 143 -16.16 9.26 4.16
CA VAL A 143 -17.10 9.79 3.17
C VAL A 143 -17.99 8.66 2.68
N GLY A 144 -19.22 8.60 3.19
CA GLY A 144 -20.13 7.49 2.88
C GLY A 144 -19.50 6.15 3.27
N LEU A 145 -19.34 5.24 2.30
CA LEU A 145 -18.70 3.93 2.48
C LEU A 145 -17.16 3.96 2.36
N CYS A 146 -16.58 5.12 2.01
CA CYS A 146 -15.15 5.25 1.76
C CYS A 146 -14.40 5.84 2.96
N THR A 147 -13.26 5.26 3.29
CA THR A 147 -12.20 5.92 4.08
C THR A 147 -11.11 6.39 3.12
N ILE A 148 -10.80 7.69 3.11
CA ILE A 148 -9.82 8.32 2.23
C ILE A 148 -8.66 8.86 3.07
N GLN A 149 -7.44 8.44 2.76
CA GLN A 149 -6.21 8.90 3.38
C GLN A 149 -5.37 9.66 2.37
N ILE A 150 -4.97 10.90 2.69
CA ILE A 150 -4.18 11.77 1.80
C ILE A 150 -2.95 12.24 2.54
N ALA A 151 -1.76 12.10 1.94
CA ALA A 151 -0.52 12.57 2.52
C ALA A 151 0.57 12.87 1.50
N GLU A 152 1.48 13.79 1.84
CA GLU A 152 2.73 13.97 1.12
C GLU A 152 3.74 12.90 1.51
N LEU A 153 4.42 12.33 0.52
CA LEU A 153 5.48 11.37 0.73
C LEU A 153 6.81 12.10 0.82
N ARG A 154 7.62 11.80 1.83
CA ARG A 154 8.93 12.43 2.08
C ARG A 154 10.04 11.41 1.94
N ALA A 155 10.95 11.65 1.01
CA ALA A 155 12.18 10.87 0.85
C ALA A 155 13.32 11.48 1.67
N THR A 156 13.99 10.63 2.43
CA THR A 156 15.17 11.01 3.23
C THR A 156 16.36 10.15 2.82
N ARG A 157 17.56 10.73 2.86
CA ARG A 157 18.81 9.99 2.72
C ARG A 157 19.33 9.65 4.11
N GLU A 158 19.60 8.39 4.35
CA GLU A 158 20.24 7.95 5.59
C GLU A 158 21.76 8.01 5.42
N GLY A 159 22.46 8.76 6.28
CA GLY A 159 23.91 8.92 6.26
C GLY A 159 24.37 10.21 6.94
N PRO A 160 25.69 10.38 7.17
CA PRO A 160 26.26 11.55 7.86
C PRO A 160 26.06 12.88 7.10
N GLN A 161 25.68 12.82 5.83
CA GLN A 161 25.25 13.97 5.04
C GLN A 161 23.76 13.86 4.75
N SER A 162 22.93 14.07 5.77
CA SER A 162 21.48 14.18 5.60
C SER A 162 21.17 15.42 4.76
N ALA A 163 20.91 15.19 3.46
CA ALA A 163 20.49 16.23 2.54
C ALA A 163 19.06 16.73 2.86
N ALA A 164 18.66 17.83 2.24
CA ALA A 164 17.29 18.34 2.34
C ALA A 164 16.24 17.27 1.98
N VAL A 165 15.12 17.27 2.71
CA VAL A 165 14.00 16.35 2.48
C VAL A 165 13.40 16.63 1.10
N GLN A 166 13.34 15.59 0.26
CA GLN A 166 12.69 15.65 -1.04
C GLN A 166 11.30 15.02 -0.95
N SER A 167 10.39 15.41 -1.82
CA SER A 167 9.07 14.77 -1.91
C SER A 167 8.90 14.07 -3.26
N PRO A 168 8.89 12.73 -3.31
CA PRO A 168 8.62 11.99 -4.54
C PRO A 168 7.17 12.12 -5.03
N GLY A 169 6.22 12.58 -4.20
CA GLY A 169 4.82 12.64 -4.60
C GLY A 169 3.84 12.74 -3.44
N VAL A 170 2.57 12.62 -3.80
CA VAL A 170 1.43 12.54 -2.88
C VAL A 170 0.81 11.15 -3.00
N VAL A 171 0.48 10.54 -1.86
CA VAL A 171 -0.23 9.26 -1.79
C VAL A 171 -1.68 9.48 -1.38
N VAL A 172 -2.59 8.79 -2.05
CA VAL A 172 -4.02 8.76 -1.73
C VAL A 172 -4.46 7.30 -1.62
N SER A 173 -4.82 6.86 -0.42
CA SER A 173 -5.42 5.54 -0.21
C SER A 173 -6.93 5.70 -0.04
N ILE A 174 -7.71 4.92 -0.76
CA ILE A 174 -9.16 4.87 -0.62
C ILE A 174 -9.53 3.44 -0.28
N SER A 175 -10.32 3.27 0.77
CA SER A 175 -10.75 1.97 1.23
C SER A 175 -12.25 1.92 1.42
N VAL A 176 -12.84 0.75 1.21
CA VAL A 176 -14.26 0.46 1.42
C VAL A 176 -14.41 -0.84 2.21
N GLU A 177 -15.48 -0.97 2.98
CA GLU A 177 -15.83 -2.22 3.64
C GLU A 177 -16.66 -3.10 2.70
N ILE A 178 -16.27 -4.37 2.56
CA ILE A 178 -16.94 -5.43 1.80
C ILE A 178 -17.23 -6.63 2.71
N GLY A 179 -18.29 -7.40 2.42
CA GLY A 179 -18.67 -8.60 3.18
C GLY A 179 -19.41 -8.33 4.49
N GLY A 180 -20.45 -7.48 4.45
CA GLY A 180 -21.23 -7.03 5.62
C GLY A 180 -22.71 -7.42 5.65
N GLY A 181 -23.10 -8.53 5.04
CA GLY A 181 -24.34 -9.23 5.39
C GLY A 181 -23.91 -10.62 5.86
N GLU A 182 -24.09 -11.03 7.11
CA GLU A 182 -25.38 -11.45 7.69
C GLU A 182 -25.36 -11.45 9.24
N ASP A 183 -24.61 -10.58 9.91
CA ASP A 183 -24.63 -10.52 11.40
C ASP A 183 -25.56 -9.41 11.94
N ALA A 184 -26.70 -9.20 11.28
CA ALA A 184 -27.79 -8.39 11.81
C ALA A 184 -29.07 -9.22 11.80
N ASP A 185 -29.48 -9.65 12.99
CA ASP A 185 -30.71 -10.39 13.34
C ASP A 185 -30.77 -11.89 13.01
N GLU A 186 -30.17 -12.73 13.85
CA GLU A 186 -30.90 -13.94 14.29
C GLU A 186 -30.65 -14.26 15.77
N SER A 187 -31.38 -13.53 16.62
CA SER A 187 -31.71 -14.00 17.96
C SER A 187 -32.72 -15.15 17.88
N THR A 188 -32.27 -16.40 17.70
CA THR A 188 -33.12 -17.55 18.03
C THR A 188 -32.35 -18.68 18.71
N ALA A 189 -32.74 -18.89 19.96
CA ALA A 189 -32.26 -19.95 20.82
C ALA A 189 -32.63 -21.35 20.29
N ASN A 190 -31.81 -22.32 20.72
CA ASN A 190 -32.04 -23.77 20.78
C ASN A 190 -31.92 -24.62 19.50
N GLY A 191 -31.02 -25.60 19.57
CA GLY A 191 -31.37 -26.97 19.17
C GLY A 191 -30.39 -27.69 18.24
N ARG A 192 -29.42 -28.38 18.85
CA ARG A 192 -29.01 -29.77 18.57
C ARG A 192 -29.01 -30.29 17.10
N ALA A 193 -27.81 -30.77 16.74
CA ALA A 193 -27.51 -31.96 15.94
C ALA A 193 -27.57 -31.88 14.41
N GLY A 194 -26.38 -32.00 13.80
CA GLY A 194 -26.14 -33.03 12.80
C GLY A 194 -25.93 -32.57 11.36
N SER A 195 -24.84 -33.10 10.79
CA SER A 195 -24.76 -33.52 9.38
C SER A 195 -24.41 -32.47 8.32
N GLY A 196 -23.11 -32.44 7.99
CA GLY A 196 -22.61 -32.54 6.61
C GLY A 196 -22.86 -31.35 5.67
N ALA A 197 -21.88 -30.44 5.59
CA ALA A 197 -21.73 -29.51 4.47
C ALA A 197 -20.27 -29.54 3.98
N LEU A 198 -19.95 -30.54 3.16
CA LEU A 198 -18.70 -30.62 2.38
C LEU A 198 -19.01 -30.36 0.90
N GLY A 199 -19.60 -29.21 0.61
CA GLY A 199 -19.90 -28.83 -0.77
C GLY A 199 -20.62 -27.50 -0.85
N ASN A 200 -19.90 -26.39 -0.64
CA ASN A 200 -20.36 -25.05 -1.03
C ASN A 200 -19.18 -24.07 -1.32
N GLY A 201 -18.02 -24.58 -1.77
CA GLY A 201 -16.84 -23.73 -1.98
C GLY A 201 -16.76 -22.98 -3.32
N VAL A 202 -17.78 -23.08 -4.17
CA VAL A 202 -17.79 -22.44 -5.52
C VAL A 202 -18.67 -21.19 -5.55
N GLU A 203 -19.80 -21.20 -4.83
CA GLU A 203 -20.71 -20.04 -4.75
C GLU A 203 -20.04 -18.87 -4.00
N ASP A 204 -19.31 -19.15 -2.91
CA ASP A 204 -18.57 -18.12 -2.15
C ASP A 204 -17.51 -17.38 -2.99
N ALA A 205 -16.88 -18.05 -3.95
CA ALA A 205 -15.79 -17.46 -4.73
C ALA A 205 -16.30 -16.47 -5.80
N GLU A 206 -17.49 -16.70 -6.35
CA GLU A 206 -18.11 -15.80 -7.33
C GLU A 206 -18.64 -14.53 -6.64
N ASP A 207 -19.26 -14.69 -5.47
CA ASP A 207 -19.75 -13.56 -4.67
C ASP A 207 -18.60 -12.68 -4.16
N GLU A 208 -17.50 -13.27 -3.69
CA GLU A 208 -16.29 -12.52 -3.33
C GLU A 208 -15.73 -11.73 -4.52
N ALA A 209 -15.69 -12.34 -5.71
CA ALA A 209 -15.20 -11.67 -6.92
C ALA A 209 -16.09 -10.48 -7.30
N MET A 210 -17.42 -10.64 -7.20
CA MET A 210 -18.37 -9.57 -7.46
C MET A 210 -18.23 -8.41 -6.46
N GLN A 211 -18.05 -8.71 -5.17
CA GLN A 211 -17.81 -7.69 -4.15
C GLN A 211 -16.50 -6.93 -4.36
N VAL A 212 -15.44 -7.62 -4.79
CA VAL A 212 -14.15 -6.98 -5.14
C VAL A 212 -14.30 -6.06 -6.34
N GLU A 213 -15.02 -6.49 -7.38
CA GLU A 213 -15.27 -5.65 -8.56
C GLU A 213 -16.08 -4.39 -8.20
N TYR A 214 -17.14 -4.56 -7.40
CA TYR A 214 -17.90 -3.44 -6.86
C TYR A 214 -17.01 -2.48 -6.06
N ALA A 215 -16.19 -2.99 -5.16
CA ALA A 215 -15.27 -2.18 -4.37
C ALA A 215 -14.27 -1.40 -5.23
N GLN A 216 -13.70 -2.03 -6.26
CA GLN A 216 -12.83 -1.35 -7.21
C GLN A 216 -13.54 -0.22 -7.95
N ALA A 217 -14.79 -0.45 -8.38
CA ALA A 217 -15.58 0.57 -9.05
C ALA A 217 -15.86 1.76 -8.13
N VAL A 218 -16.30 1.52 -6.89
CA VAL A 218 -16.54 2.56 -5.88
C VAL A 218 -15.27 3.36 -5.59
N ILE A 219 -14.13 2.69 -5.42
CA ILE A 219 -12.84 3.35 -5.19
C ILE A 219 -12.45 4.24 -6.37
N ARG A 220 -12.57 3.76 -7.61
CA ARG A 220 -12.25 4.55 -8.81
C ARG A 220 -13.18 5.73 -8.99
N GLU A 221 -14.46 5.57 -8.68
CA GLU A 221 -15.43 6.67 -8.71
C GLU A 221 -15.09 7.73 -7.65
N ALA A 222 -14.82 7.31 -6.42
CA ALA A 222 -14.41 8.20 -5.34
C ALA A 222 -13.11 8.95 -5.70
N TRP A 223 -12.13 8.25 -6.27
CA TRP A 223 -10.91 8.87 -6.79
C TRP A 223 -11.20 9.88 -7.90
N GLY A 224 -12.05 9.52 -8.86
CA GLY A 224 -12.49 10.39 -9.95
C GLY A 224 -13.03 11.72 -9.44
N LYS A 225 -13.92 11.67 -8.44
CA LYS A 225 -14.50 12.84 -7.75
C LYS A 225 -13.45 13.65 -6.99
N VAL A 226 -12.51 12.99 -6.29
CA VAL A 226 -11.45 13.67 -5.53
C VAL A 226 -10.51 14.46 -6.46
N LYS A 227 -10.21 13.97 -7.67
CA LYS A 227 -9.35 14.67 -8.63
C LYS A 227 -10.08 15.57 -9.63
N GLU A 228 -11.42 15.59 -9.61
CA GLU A 228 -12.21 16.30 -10.60
C GLU A 228 -11.86 17.79 -10.65
N GLY A 229 -11.61 18.31 -11.86
CA GLY A 229 -11.26 19.71 -12.08
C GLY A 229 -9.88 20.14 -11.55
N LYS A 230 -9.01 19.21 -11.12
CA LYS A 230 -7.66 19.52 -10.63
C LYS A 230 -6.60 19.16 -11.65
N ASP A 231 -5.65 20.08 -11.84
CA ASP A 231 -4.42 19.80 -12.57
C ASP A 231 -3.44 19.07 -11.64
N LEU A 232 -3.31 17.75 -11.85
CA LEU A 232 -2.34 16.92 -11.12
C LEU A 232 -0.98 16.87 -11.83
N GLY A 233 -0.78 17.71 -12.85
CA GLY A 233 0.40 17.72 -13.70
C GLY A 233 0.34 16.68 -14.82
N ARG A 234 1.42 16.61 -15.60
CA ARG A 234 1.56 15.70 -16.76
C ARG A 234 2.02 14.28 -16.39
N SER A 235 2.30 14.05 -15.11
CA SER A 235 2.81 12.76 -14.64
C SER A 235 1.70 11.73 -14.62
N GLU A 236 2.00 10.53 -15.11
CA GLU A 236 1.10 9.38 -15.00
C GLU A 236 0.90 9.02 -13.53
N ILE A 237 -0.37 8.98 -13.08
CA ILE A 237 -0.73 8.59 -11.72
C ILE A 237 -0.62 7.08 -11.64
N LYS A 238 0.17 6.58 -10.70
CA LYS A 238 0.31 5.14 -10.46
C LYS A 238 -0.85 4.67 -9.59
N GLU A 239 -1.66 3.75 -10.12
CA GLU A 239 -2.74 3.07 -9.41
C GLU A 239 -2.32 1.64 -9.07
N VAL A 240 -2.57 1.21 -7.83
CA VAL A 240 -2.46 -0.20 -7.42
C VAL A 240 -3.67 -0.53 -6.57
N MET A 241 -4.36 -1.60 -6.95
CA MET A 241 -5.49 -2.15 -6.20
C MET A 241 -5.02 -3.31 -5.34
N MET A 242 -5.61 -3.47 -4.16
CA MET A 242 -5.31 -4.58 -3.27
C MET A 242 -5.67 -5.91 -3.95
N LYS A 243 -4.73 -6.87 -3.93
CA LYS A 243 -4.97 -8.23 -4.42
C LYS A 243 -5.30 -9.12 -3.23
N LEU A 244 -6.57 -9.49 -3.10
CA LEU A 244 -6.99 -10.44 -2.07
C LEU A 244 -6.47 -11.84 -2.40
N GLY A 245 -5.88 -12.49 -1.39
CA GLY A 245 -5.56 -13.91 -1.45
C GLY A 245 -6.76 -14.73 -0.96
N ARG A 246 -6.92 -15.96 -1.46
CA ARG A 246 -8.07 -16.85 -1.22
C ARG A 246 -8.33 -17.31 0.23
N GLU A 247 -7.71 -16.77 1.30
CA GLU A 247 -8.04 -17.24 2.68
C GLU A 247 -7.85 -16.15 3.76
N THR A 248 -8.56 -16.26 4.89
CA THR A 248 -8.43 -15.64 6.25
C THR A 248 -7.98 -14.16 6.44
N GLU A 249 -8.54 -13.51 7.46
CA GLU A 249 -8.38 -12.10 7.88
C GLU A 249 -6.93 -11.57 8.01
N THR A 250 -5.96 -12.37 8.49
CA THR A 250 -4.53 -12.00 8.50
C THR A 250 -4.01 -11.64 7.10
N LYS A 251 -4.66 -12.13 6.05
CA LYS A 251 -4.31 -11.79 4.67
C LYS A 251 -4.81 -10.42 4.23
N GLU A 252 -5.79 -9.81 4.88
CA GLU A 252 -6.24 -8.46 4.51
C GLU A 252 -5.13 -7.44 4.77
N THR A 253 -4.59 -7.45 5.99
CA THR A 253 -3.46 -6.57 6.35
C THR A 253 -2.24 -6.89 5.49
N ASP A 254 -1.94 -8.17 5.24
CA ASP A 254 -0.82 -8.53 4.37
C ASP A 254 -1.03 -8.06 2.93
N ALA A 255 -2.25 -8.16 2.39
CA ALA A 255 -2.59 -7.69 1.05
C ALA A 255 -2.45 -6.16 0.96
N ALA A 256 -2.88 -5.43 2.00
CA ALA A 256 -2.69 -4.00 2.09
C ALA A 256 -1.20 -3.63 2.18
N VAL A 257 -0.41 -4.35 2.99
CA VAL A 257 1.05 -4.17 3.09
C VAL A 257 1.72 -4.40 1.73
N ARG A 258 1.35 -5.45 0.99
CA ARG A 258 1.86 -5.71 -0.37
C ARG A 258 1.51 -4.58 -1.33
N MET A 259 0.27 -4.10 -1.31
CA MET A 259 -0.18 -2.96 -2.13
C MET A 259 0.65 -1.71 -1.84
N TRP A 260 0.85 -1.37 -0.57
CA TRP A 260 1.71 -0.24 -0.17
C TRP A 260 3.16 -0.44 -0.61
N CYS A 261 3.75 -1.61 -0.39
CA CYS A 261 5.13 -1.89 -0.83
C CYS A 261 5.27 -1.79 -2.35
N GLU A 262 4.28 -2.25 -3.11
CA GLU A 262 4.27 -2.14 -4.57
C GLU A 262 4.23 -0.68 -5.04
N VAL A 263 3.36 0.16 -4.44
CA VAL A 263 3.27 1.58 -4.79
C VAL A 263 4.54 2.33 -4.42
N LEU A 264 5.03 2.15 -3.20
CA LEU A 264 6.18 2.85 -2.62
C LEU A 264 7.53 2.39 -3.17
N ARG A 265 7.57 1.27 -3.91
CA ARG A 265 8.71 0.90 -4.75
C ARG A 265 8.80 1.84 -5.95
N LEU A 266 9.43 2.99 -5.72
CA LEU A 266 9.78 3.98 -6.75
C LEU A 266 10.78 3.35 -7.73
N ARG A 267 10.76 3.80 -8.99
CA ARG A 267 11.69 3.29 -10.02
C ARG A 267 13.13 3.65 -9.63
N GLY A 268 14.01 2.65 -9.58
CA GLY A 268 15.46 2.80 -9.41
C GLY A 268 16.22 1.48 -9.37
#